data_AF-A0AAP8QGW9-F1
#
_entry.id   AF-A0AAP8QGW9-F1
#
_cell.length_a   1.000
_cell.length_b   1.000
_cell.length_c   1.000
_cell.angle_alpha   90.00
_cell.angle_beta   90.00
_cell.angle_gamma   90.00
#
_symmetry.space_group_name_H-M   'P 1'
#
loop_
_entity.id
_entity.type
_entity.pdbx_description
1 polymer ?
#
loop_
_entity_poly.entity_id
_entity_poly.type
_entity_poly.pdbx_seq_one_letter_code
_entity_poly.pdbx_strand_id
1 'polypeptide(L)'
;MLVSKGDYMIARNDQGQLVYNGDTFKIVLQRYSDPERLNSARNAAIYLGKSDRDNTRRPLSIIKQGHVIEIFRGEYAEFEFIDVDKTTYDHIITYTTRNMRVAGGNRALTSDSYTIPSDKIKNSEAVSQAIDNSMWNYKQLIELGETKQVARSAMPTSAKMNPFVYQFNFVTLMQAVFPQRIWEKGAQSNTTKVIKGMWELVHSIDSELWDIAYDTFGVPAVEWKTVRSKLNKNKITTNQLIDKLKENQLDMPLESVLRSMFGAQKSMW
;
A
#
# COMPACT_ATOMS: atom_id res chain seq x y z
N MET A 1 -24.74 16.28 -3.79
CA MET A 1 -24.31 17.06 -2.61
C MET A 1 -22.93 16.54 -2.24
N LEU A 2 -21.88 17.23 -2.69
CA LEU A 2 -20.49 16.83 -2.50
C LEU A 2 -20.02 17.35 -1.14
N VAL A 3 -19.64 16.45 -0.24
CA VAL A 3 -19.05 16.82 1.06
C VAL A 3 -17.55 16.72 0.91
N SER A 4 -16.89 17.87 0.77
CA SER A 4 -15.42 17.98 0.80
C SER A 4 -14.92 18.09 2.24
N LYS A 5 -14.10 17.15 2.69
CA LYS A 5 -13.07 17.37 3.72
C LYS A 5 -11.92 16.38 3.47
N GLY A 6 -10.81 16.89 2.94
CA GLY A 6 -9.58 16.14 2.62
C GLY A 6 -9.57 15.59 1.20
N ASP A 7 -8.52 15.88 0.43
CA ASP A 7 -8.35 15.55 -1.00
C ASP A 7 -8.31 14.04 -1.28
N TYR A 8 -9.46 13.37 -1.24
CA TYR A 8 -9.62 11.97 -1.64
C TYR A 8 -10.73 11.86 -2.68
N MET A 9 -10.34 11.64 -3.94
CA MET A 9 -11.25 11.51 -5.08
C MET A 9 -11.60 10.03 -5.34
N ILE A 10 -12.18 9.36 -4.35
CA ILE A 10 -12.86 8.08 -4.61
C ILE A 10 -14.17 8.39 -5.30
N ALA A 11 -14.33 7.89 -6.52
CA ALA A 11 -15.55 7.98 -7.30
C ALA A 11 -16.01 6.58 -7.74
N ARG A 12 -17.23 6.48 -8.28
CA ARG A 12 -17.64 5.29 -9.04
C ARG A 12 -17.52 5.60 -10.53
N ASN A 13 -16.97 4.67 -11.30
CA ASN A 13 -17.01 4.75 -12.76
C ASN A 13 -18.40 4.34 -13.30
N ASP A 14 -18.58 4.42 -14.61
CA ASP A 14 -19.84 4.06 -15.29
C ASP A 14 -20.26 2.59 -15.08
N GLN A 15 -19.32 1.73 -14.68
CA GLN A 15 -19.55 0.33 -14.34
C GLN A 15 -19.84 0.12 -12.84
N GLY A 16 -19.96 1.21 -12.07
CA GLY A 16 -20.22 1.18 -10.63
C GLY A 16 -19.02 0.81 -9.76
N GLN A 17 -17.83 0.65 -10.34
CA GLN A 17 -16.61 0.24 -9.62
C GLN A 17 -15.97 1.44 -8.92
N LEU A 18 -15.36 1.21 -7.76
CA LEU A 18 -14.66 2.27 -7.04
C LEU A 18 -13.34 2.60 -7.72
N VAL A 19 -13.11 3.89 -7.93
CA VAL A 19 -11.92 4.44 -8.60
C VAL A 19 -11.28 5.47 -7.70
N TYR A 20 -9.99 5.30 -7.45
CA TYR A 20 -9.15 6.31 -6.85
C TYR A 20 -8.42 7.08 -7.95
N ASN A 21 -8.59 8.40 -7.96
CA ASN A 21 -7.87 9.28 -8.88
C ASN A 21 -6.68 9.91 -8.15
N GLY A 22 -5.48 9.47 -8.52
CA GLY A 22 -4.23 10.10 -8.11
C GLY A 22 -3.91 11.34 -8.94
N ASP A 23 -2.76 11.95 -8.67
CA ASP A 23 -2.25 13.11 -9.41
C ASP A 23 -1.94 12.77 -10.88
N THR A 24 -1.39 11.58 -11.12
CA THR A 24 -0.87 11.15 -12.42
C THR A 24 -1.31 9.75 -12.83
N PHE A 25 -2.03 9.05 -11.94
CA PHE A 25 -2.43 7.65 -12.07
C PHE A 25 -3.87 7.44 -11.61
N LYS A 26 -4.46 6.30 -11.98
CA LYS A 26 -5.75 5.85 -11.45
C LYS A 26 -5.66 4.41 -10.98
N ILE A 27 -6.48 4.08 -9.98
CA ILE A 27 -6.62 2.71 -9.47
C ILE A 27 -8.11 2.39 -9.44
N VAL A 28 -8.49 1.28 -10.05
CA VAL A 28 -9.86 0.77 -10.02
C VAL A 28 -9.89 -0.49 -9.16
N LEU A 29 -10.78 -0.52 -8.17
CA LEU A 29 -11.06 -1.74 -7.41
C LEU A 29 -12.01 -2.62 -8.23
N GLN A 30 -11.43 -3.59 -8.94
CA GLN A 30 -12.14 -4.51 -9.82
C GLN A 30 -12.97 -5.52 -9.03
N ARG A 31 -12.41 -6.03 -7.92
CA ARG A 31 -13.09 -7.00 -7.05
C ARG A 31 -12.65 -6.87 -5.61
N TYR A 32 -13.59 -7.08 -4.70
CA TYR A 32 -13.36 -7.27 -3.27
C TYR A 32 -14.12 -8.53 -2.85
N SER A 33 -13.42 -9.55 -2.35
CA SER A 33 -14.00 -10.91 -2.27
C SER A 33 -15.00 -11.14 -1.12
N ASP A 34 -14.92 -10.35 -0.05
CA ASP A 34 -15.73 -10.56 1.17
C ASP A 34 -16.20 -9.25 1.81
N PRO A 35 -17.02 -8.44 1.10
CA PRO A 35 -17.42 -7.10 1.57
C PRO A 35 -18.28 -7.14 2.84
N GLU A 36 -19.01 -8.24 3.08
CA GLU A 36 -19.86 -8.42 4.26
C GLU A 36 -19.18 -9.28 5.34
N ARG A 37 -17.93 -9.70 5.12
CA ARG A 37 -17.15 -10.58 6.00
C ARG A 37 -17.79 -11.95 6.28
N LEU A 38 -18.71 -12.43 5.44
CA LEU A 38 -19.42 -13.69 5.65
C LEU A 38 -18.48 -14.90 5.51
N ASN A 39 -17.56 -14.87 4.55
CA ASN A 39 -16.60 -15.96 4.38
C ASN A 39 -15.60 -15.97 5.54
N SER A 40 -15.12 -14.80 5.93
CA SER A 40 -14.24 -14.62 7.09
C SER A 40 -14.92 -15.07 8.38
N ALA A 41 -16.21 -14.73 8.58
CA ALA A 41 -17.00 -15.15 9.75
C ALA A 41 -17.13 -16.67 9.82
N ARG A 42 -17.41 -17.32 8.69
CA ARG A 42 -17.47 -18.77 8.58
C ARG A 42 -16.13 -19.42 8.90
N ASN A 43 -15.03 -18.90 8.34
CA ASN A 43 -13.69 -19.42 8.58
C ASN A 43 -13.29 -19.26 10.05
N ALA A 44 -13.59 -18.11 10.65
CA ALA A 44 -13.37 -17.83 12.05
C ALA A 44 -14.18 -18.76 12.97
N ALA A 45 -15.45 -19.01 12.65
CA ALA A 45 -16.30 -19.92 13.40
C ALA A 45 -15.77 -21.36 13.34
N ILE A 46 -15.35 -21.83 12.17
CA ILE A 46 -14.73 -23.15 12.00
C ILE A 46 -13.46 -23.25 12.85
N TYR A 47 -12.58 -22.25 12.77
CA TYR A 47 -11.34 -22.21 13.55
C TYR A 47 -11.59 -22.28 15.07
N LEU A 48 -12.61 -21.57 15.57
CA LEU A 48 -12.96 -21.53 16.99
C LEU A 48 -13.97 -22.63 17.43
N GLY A 49 -14.37 -23.54 16.54
CA GLY A 49 -15.37 -24.58 16.83
C GLY A 49 -16.76 -24.05 17.19
N LYS A 50 -17.16 -22.90 16.64
CA LYS A 50 -18.45 -22.24 16.91
C LYS A 50 -19.51 -22.61 15.87
N SER A 51 -20.77 -22.69 16.30
CA SER A 51 -21.92 -23.01 15.45
C SER A 51 -22.50 -21.81 14.69
N ASP A 52 -22.34 -20.59 15.21
CA ASP A 52 -22.81 -19.33 14.61
C ASP A 52 -21.84 -18.83 13.52
N ARG A 53 -21.94 -19.40 12.32
CA ARG A 53 -21.00 -19.17 11.21
C ARG A 53 -21.14 -17.81 10.50
N ASP A 54 -22.18 -17.05 10.82
CA ASP A 54 -22.54 -15.77 10.24
C ASP A 54 -22.16 -14.56 11.11
N ASN A 55 -21.55 -14.79 12.28
CA ASN A 55 -21.14 -13.71 13.18
C ASN A 55 -19.92 -12.94 12.63
N THR A 56 -20.22 -11.86 11.90
CA THR A 56 -19.24 -10.97 11.23
C THR A 56 -18.37 -10.16 12.18
N ARG A 57 -18.67 -10.12 13.48
CA ARG A 57 -17.81 -9.50 14.49
C ARG A 57 -16.65 -10.40 14.90
N ARG A 58 -16.79 -11.73 14.76
CA ARG A 58 -15.77 -12.68 15.21
C ARG A 58 -14.42 -12.53 14.48
N PRO A 59 -14.37 -12.37 13.14
CA PRO A 59 -13.10 -12.15 12.44
C PRO A 59 -12.34 -10.93 12.98
N LEU A 60 -13.06 -9.85 13.28
CA LEU A 60 -12.49 -8.62 13.84
C LEU A 60 -11.89 -8.84 15.23
N SER A 61 -12.62 -9.56 16.09
CA SER A 61 -12.13 -9.93 17.42
C SER A 61 -10.87 -10.79 17.37
N ILE A 62 -10.75 -11.70 16.39
CA ILE A 62 -9.54 -12.50 16.18
C ILE A 62 -8.33 -11.61 15.90
N ILE A 63 -8.46 -10.59 15.05
CA ILE A 63 -7.37 -9.65 14.78
C ILE A 63 -6.99 -8.90 16.05
N LYS A 64 -7.98 -8.31 16.75
CA LYS A 64 -7.74 -7.54 17.99
C LYS A 64 -7.05 -8.35 19.09
N GLN A 65 -7.32 -9.65 19.15
CA GLN A 65 -6.71 -10.57 20.11
C GLN A 65 -5.34 -11.11 19.66
N GLY A 66 -4.87 -10.75 18.46
CA GLY A 66 -3.62 -11.26 17.90
C GLY A 66 -3.65 -12.75 17.56
N HIS A 67 -4.85 -13.28 17.25
CA HIS A 67 -5.04 -14.68 16.87
C HIS A 67 -4.84 -14.90 15.36
N VAL A 68 -5.17 -16.10 14.90
CA VAL A 68 -4.95 -16.63 13.54
C VAL A 68 -5.60 -15.73 12.47
N ILE A 69 -4.79 -14.88 11.83
CA ILE A 69 -5.17 -13.99 10.73
C ILE A 69 -5.45 -14.77 9.43
N GLU A 70 -5.01 -16.03 9.38
CA GLU A 70 -5.14 -16.92 8.24
C GLU A 70 -6.59 -17.21 7.83
N ILE A 71 -7.56 -16.88 8.68
CA ILE A 71 -8.98 -16.92 8.33
C ILE A 71 -9.31 -16.02 7.11
N PHE A 72 -8.48 -15.00 6.84
CA PHE A 72 -8.60 -14.10 5.69
C PHE A 72 -7.74 -14.53 4.49
N ARG A 73 -7.00 -15.65 4.57
CA ARG A 73 -6.01 -16.02 3.54
C ARG A 73 -6.63 -16.26 2.16
N GLY A 74 -7.89 -16.73 2.13
CA GLY A 74 -8.67 -16.93 0.91
C GLY A 74 -9.28 -15.65 0.33
N GLU A 75 -9.32 -14.57 1.12
CA GLU A 75 -9.92 -13.29 0.72
C GLU A 75 -8.92 -12.38 0.03
N TYR A 76 -9.39 -11.59 -0.93
CA TYR A 76 -8.54 -10.77 -1.78
C TYR A 76 -9.25 -9.54 -2.33
N ALA A 77 -8.42 -8.57 -2.70
CA ALA A 77 -8.80 -7.43 -3.51
C ALA A 77 -8.04 -7.48 -4.85
N GLU A 78 -8.74 -7.17 -5.92
CA GLU A 78 -8.20 -7.07 -7.28
C GLU A 78 -8.23 -5.61 -7.71
N PHE A 79 -7.09 -5.10 -8.14
CA PHE A 79 -6.91 -3.72 -8.54
C PHE A 79 -6.41 -3.66 -9.98
N GLU A 80 -7.05 -2.81 -10.78
CA GLU A 80 -6.49 -2.35 -12.05
C GLU A 80 -5.74 -1.03 -11.81
N PHE A 81 -4.54 -0.96 -12.36
CA PHE A 81 -3.64 0.17 -12.28
C PHE A 81 -3.51 0.79 -13.65
N ILE A 82 -3.81 2.09 -13.75
CA ILE A 82 -3.77 2.86 -14.99
C ILE A 82 -2.76 4.00 -14.79
N ASP A 83 -1.90 4.21 -15.78
CA ASP A 83 -0.90 5.29 -15.78
C ASP A 83 0.13 5.22 -14.63
N VAL A 84 0.35 4.03 -14.06
CA VAL A 84 1.35 3.79 -13.01
C VAL A 84 2.74 3.57 -13.64
N ASP A 85 3.76 4.18 -13.06
CA ASP A 85 5.15 4.08 -13.53
C ASP A 85 5.75 2.68 -13.33
N LYS A 86 6.77 2.35 -14.13
CA LYS A 86 7.43 1.04 -14.06
C LYS A 86 8.06 0.74 -12.69
N THR A 87 8.61 1.73 -12.01
CA THR A 87 9.23 1.51 -10.70
C THR A 87 8.20 1.07 -9.67
N THR A 88 7.03 1.74 -9.65
CA THR A 88 5.92 1.31 -8.81
C THR A 88 5.43 -0.09 -9.21
N TYR A 89 5.30 -0.39 -10.50
CA TYR A 89 4.98 -1.73 -10.98
C TYR A 89 5.95 -2.80 -10.45
N ASP A 90 7.26 -2.56 -10.55
CA ASP A 90 8.29 -3.49 -10.09
C ASP A 90 8.24 -3.67 -8.55
N HIS A 91 7.83 -2.65 -7.82
CA HIS A 91 7.68 -2.70 -6.37
C HIS A 91 6.46 -3.48 -5.90
N ILE A 92 5.35 -3.44 -6.63
CA ILE A 92 4.09 -4.07 -6.20
C ILE A 92 3.98 -5.52 -6.67
N ILE A 93 4.57 -5.87 -7.82
CA ILE A 93 4.50 -7.23 -8.38
C ILE A 93 5.02 -8.29 -7.40
N THR A 94 5.97 -7.92 -6.54
CA THR A 94 6.59 -8.82 -5.55
C THR A 94 5.63 -9.31 -4.46
N TYR A 95 4.47 -8.67 -4.29
CA TYR A 95 3.49 -9.02 -3.26
C TYR A 95 2.24 -9.72 -3.81
N THR A 96 2.15 -9.88 -5.13
CA THR A 96 0.92 -10.37 -5.75
C THR A 96 0.71 -11.86 -5.44
N THR A 97 -0.54 -12.23 -5.13
CA THR A 97 -0.89 -13.63 -4.83
C THR A 97 -1.34 -14.40 -6.06
N ARG A 98 -1.68 -13.69 -7.14
CA ARG A 98 -1.80 -14.24 -8.49
C ARG A 98 -1.18 -13.28 -9.49
N ASN A 99 -0.18 -13.77 -10.23
CA ASN A 99 0.36 -13.12 -11.41
C ASN A 99 -0.59 -13.35 -12.59
N MET A 100 -1.75 -12.70 -12.60
CA MET A 100 -2.52 -12.66 -13.84
C MET A 100 -1.75 -11.75 -14.80
N ARG A 101 -1.19 -12.35 -15.87
CA ARG A 101 -0.51 -11.63 -16.95
C ARG A 101 -1.56 -10.95 -17.85
N VAL A 102 -2.34 -10.01 -17.28
CA VAL A 102 -3.43 -9.34 -18.02
C VAL A 102 -2.90 -8.26 -18.96
N ALA A 103 -1.68 -7.77 -18.72
CA ALA A 103 -0.93 -7.00 -19.69
C ALA A 103 0.31 -7.79 -20.11
N GLY A 104 0.60 -7.86 -21.41
CA GLY A 104 1.91 -8.34 -21.89
C GLY A 104 3.09 -7.49 -21.41
N GLY A 105 2.87 -6.52 -20.50
CA GLY A 105 3.77 -5.41 -20.22
C GLY A 105 4.13 -4.66 -21.50
N ASN A 106 5.23 -3.93 -21.48
CA ASN A 106 5.76 -3.26 -22.68
C ASN A 106 6.40 -4.26 -23.68
N ARG A 107 6.05 -5.55 -23.61
CA ARG A 107 6.43 -6.57 -24.61
C ARG A 107 5.50 -6.53 -25.82
N ALA A 108 4.21 -6.26 -25.59
CA ALA A 108 3.18 -6.24 -26.64
C ALA A 108 2.69 -4.80 -26.95
N LEU A 109 2.77 -3.92 -25.96
CA LEU A 109 2.22 -2.57 -25.99
C LEU A 109 3.33 -1.52 -25.87
N THR A 110 3.09 -0.31 -26.38
CA THR A 110 4.02 0.82 -26.32
C THR A 110 3.75 1.68 -25.09
N SER A 111 4.76 2.42 -24.63
CA SER A 111 4.56 3.47 -23.62
C SER A 111 4.58 4.82 -24.31
N ASP A 112 3.55 5.63 -24.10
CA ASP A 112 3.44 6.93 -24.78
C ASP A 112 3.87 8.11 -23.91
N SER A 113 4.00 7.89 -22.59
CA SER A 113 4.32 8.93 -21.61
C SER A 113 5.12 8.41 -20.41
N TYR A 114 5.48 9.31 -19.49
CA TYR A 114 6.25 9.05 -18.29
C TYR A 114 5.74 9.86 -17.09
N THR A 115 6.14 9.45 -15.89
CA THR A 115 5.86 10.17 -14.64
C THR A 115 7.18 10.50 -13.95
N ILE A 116 7.45 11.78 -13.73
CA ILE A 116 8.63 12.19 -12.96
C ILE A 116 8.37 11.92 -11.46
N PRO A 117 9.32 11.32 -10.73
CA PRO A 117 9.20 11.13 -9.29
C PRO A 117 8.91 12.45 -8.57
N SER A 118 8.04 12.40 -7.57
CA SER A 118 7.70 13.56 -6.72
C SER A 118 8.77 13.90 -5.67
N ASP A 119 9.92 13.24 -5.71
CA ASP A 119 11.05 13.50 -4.80
C ASP A 119 11.72 14.86 -5.11
N LYS A 120 12.60 15.33 -4.23
CA LYS A 120 13.31 16.62 -4.42
C LYS A 120 14.24 16.57 -5.64
N ILE A 121 13.75 17.06 -6.78
CA ILE A 121 14.55 17.20 -8.00
C ILE A 121 15.42 18.45 -7.89
N LYS A 122 16.74 18.28 -7.99
CA LYS A 122 17.70 19.40 -7.92
C LYS A 122 17.70 20.27 -9.19
N ASN A 123 17.51 19.65 -10.35
CA ASN A 123 17.41 20.32 -11.64
C ASN A 123 16.34 19.62 -12.49
N SER A 124 15.11 20.14 -12.46
CA SER A 124 13.95 19.54 -13.15
C SER A 124 14.08 19.59 -14.67
N GLU A 125 14.68 20.63 -15.22
CA GLU A 125 14.83 20.83 -16.65
C GLU A 125 15.77 19.79 -17.25
N ALA A 126 16.97 19.62 -16.67
CA ALA A 126 17.94 18.63 -17.15
C ALA A 126 17.40 17.20 -17.03
N VAL A 127 16.66 16.89 -15.96
CA VAL A 127 16.02 15.57 -15.78
C VAL A 127 14.94 15.35 -16.83
N SER A 128 14.09 16.35 -17.08
CA SER A 128 13.02 16.24 -18.09
C SER A 128 13.62 16.04 -19.48
N GLN A 129 14.65 16.82 -19.85
CA GLN A 129 15.33 16.68 -21.14
C GLN A 129 15.97 15.30 -21.32
N ALA A 130 16.59 14.75 -20.27
CA ALA A 130 17.16 13.40 -20.34
C ALA A 130 16.08 12.32 -20.54
N ILE A 131 14.93 12.47 -19.88
CA ILE A 131 13.79 11.55 -20.04
C ILE A 131 13.21 11.67 -21.45
N ASP A 132 13.02 12.89 -21.97
CA ASP A 132 12.51 13.13 -23.32
C ASP A 132 13.42 12.52 -24.38
N ASN A 133 14.74 12.68 -24.24
CA ASN A 133 15.71 12.05 -25.13
C ASN A 133 15.61 10.52 -25.09
N SER A 134 15.44 9.92 -23.89
CA SER A 134 15.25 8.48 -23.74
C SER A 134 13.96 7.99 -24.40
N MET A 135 12.86 8.73 -24.24
CA MET A 135 11.58 8.42 -24.89
C MET A 135 11.67 8.57 -26.41
N TRP A 136 12.37 9.59 -26.90
CA TRP A 136 12.60 9.80 -28.32
C TRP A 136 13.40 8.63 -28.91
N ASN A 137 14.52 8.24 -28.28
CA ASN A 137 15.32 7.09 -28.69
C ASN A 137 14.48 5.79 -28.74
N TYR A 138 13.66 5.55 -27.72
CA TYR A 138 12.74 4.41 -27.67
C TYR A 138 11.77 4.39 -28.87
N LYS A 139 11.14 5.53 -29.18
CA LYS A 139 10.21 5.64 -30.31
C LYS A 139 10.91 5.50 -31.65
N GLN A 140 12.10 6.09 -31.82
CA GLN A 140 12.91 5.95 -33.02
C GLN A 140 13.29 4.50 -33.31
N LEU A 141 13.68 3.71 -32.30
CA LEU A 141 13.97 2.28 -32.49
C LEU A 141 12.74 1.54 -33.05
N ILE A 142 11.53 1.84 -32.56
CA ILE A 142 10.28 1.26 -33.08
C ILE A 142 10.05 1.68 -34.53
N GLU A 143 10.22 2.96 -34.86
CA GLU A 143 10.05 3.48 -36.22
C GLU A 143 11.04 2.86 -37.22
N LEU A 144 12.26 2.56 -36.77
CA LEU A 144 13.29 1.87 -37.56
C LEU A 144 13.03 0.36 -37.73
N GLY A 145 11.93 -0.17 -37.17
CA GLY A 145 11.52 -1.56 -37.34
C GLY A 145 12.05 -2.53 -36.30
N GLU A 146 12.67 -2.06 -35.21
CA GLU A 146 13.05 -2.93 -34.10
C GLU A 146 11.83 -3.54 -33.40
N THR A 147 12.04 -4.71 -32.78
CA THR A 147 10.98 -5.30 -31.97
C THR A 147 10.72 -4.44 -30.73
N LYS A 148 9.45 -4.30 -30.32
CA LYS A 148 9.07 -3.58 -29.09
C LYS A 148 9.84 -4.09 -27.85
N GLN A 149 10.17 -5.37 -27.83
CA GLN A 149 10.92 -6.02 -26.75
C GLN A 149 12.39 -5.57 -26.67
N VAL A 150 13.01 -5.23 -27.80
CA VAL A 150 14.38 -4.70 -27.87
C VAL A 150 14.35 -3.21 -27.63
N ALA A 151 13.47 -2.48 -28.34
CA ALA A 151 13.35 -1.02 -28.24
C ALA A 151 13.12 -0.54 -26.81
N ARG A 152 12.32 -1.26 -25.99
CA ARG A 152 12.06 -0.91 -24.59
C ARG A 152 13.32 -0.83 -23.70
N SER A 153 14.46 -1.37 -24.15
CA SER A 153 15.73 -1.23 -23.43
C SER A 153 16.24 0.21 -23.40
N ALA A 154 15.80 1.04 -24.36
CA ALA A 154 16.06 2.48 -24.40
C ALA A 154 14.99 3.33 -23.67
N MET A 155 13.94 2.69 -23.14
CA MET A 155 12.85 3.38 -22.46
C MET A 155 13.28 3.80 -21.04
N PRO A 156 12.93 5.02 -20.57
CA PRO A 156 13.25 5.43 -19.22
C PRO A 156 12.48 4.58 -18.19
N THR A 157 13.07 4.42 -17.00
CA THR A 157 12.43 3.71 -15.88
C THR A 157 11.18 4.42 -15.36
N SER A 158 11.06 5.72 -15.59
CA SER A 158 9.89 6.53 -15.26
C SER A 158 8.73 6.40 -16.26
N ALA A 159 8.90 5.62 -17.34
CA ALA A 159 7.84 5.39 -18.31
C ALA A 159 6.60 4.78 -17.66
N LYS A 160 5.43 5.24 -18.11
CA LYS A 160 4.16 4.70 -17.66
C LYS A 160 3.97 3.28 -18.20
N MET A 161 3.52 2.39 -17.33
CA MET A 161 3.16 1.05 -17.75
C MET A 161 1.79 1.07 -18.40
N ASN A 162 1.60 0.19 -19.38
CA ASN A 162 0.28 -0.14 -19.87
C ASN A 162 -0.60 -0.63 -18.71
N PRO A 163 -1.93 -0.37 -18.75
CA PRO A 163 -2.83 -0.80 -17.69
C PRO A 163 -2.64 -2.26 -17.32
N PHE A 164 -2.58 -2.56 -16.03
CA PHE A 164 -2.34 -3.92 -15.53
C PHE A 164 -3.21 -4.21 -14.31
N VAL A 165 -3.49 -5.50 -14.08
CA VAL A 165 -4.35 -5.95 -13.00
C VAL A 165 -3.55 -6.85 -12.05
N TYR A 166 -3.65 -6.59 -10.75
CA TYR A 166 -3.10 -7.46 -9.73
C TYR A 166 -4.09 -7.79 -8.63
N GLN A 167 -3.95 -9.02 -8.14
CA GLN A 167 -4.68 -9.55 -7.01
C GLN A 167 -3.75 -9.64 -5.80
N PHE A 168 -4.23 -9.15 -4.65
CA PHE A 168 -3.57 -9.26 -3.36
C PHE A 168 -4.53 -9.90 -2.36
N ASN A 169 -4.08 -10.92 -1.64
CA ASN A 169 -4.89 -11.42 -0.53
C ASN A 169 -4.89 -10.42 0.64
N PHE A 170 -5.92 -10.47 1.49
CA PHE A 170 -6.07 -9.53 2.60
C PHE A 170 -4.90 -9.62 3.59
N VAL A 171 -4.42 -10.83 3.90
CA VAL A 171 -3.30 -11.02 4.82
C VAL A 171 -2.03 -10.31 4.32
N THR A 172 -1.70 -10.43 3.02
CA THR A 172 -0.56 -9.75 2.40
C THR A 172 -0.73 -8.25 2.38
N LEU A 173 -1.96 -7.75 2.13
CA LEU A 173 -2.25 -6.33 2.25
C LEU A 173 -1.97 -5.82 3.68
N MET A 174 -2.53 -6.50 4.68
CA MET A 174 -2.42 -6.13 6.10
C MET A 174 -0.99 -6.23 6.64
N GLN A 175 -0.26 -7.30 6.30
CA GLN A 175 1.02 -7.63 6.96
C GLN A 175 2.26 -7.24 6.17
N ALA A 176 2.15 -6.99 4.87
CA ALA A 176 3.30 -6.74 4.01
C ALA A 176 3.17 -5.47 3.18
N VAL A 177 2.13 -5.36 2.33
CA VAL A 177 2.02 -4.26 1.36
C VAL A 177 1.86 -2.92 2.07
N PHE A 178 0.84 -2.78 2.93
CA PHE A 178 0.60 -1.52 3.61
C PHE A 178 1.72 -1.18 4.62
N PRO A 179 2.18 -2.12 5.47
CA PRO A 179 3.31 -1.84 6.36
C PRO A 179 4.54 -1.33 5.61
N GLN A 180 5.03 -2.05 4.62
CA GLN A 180 6.31 -1.73 3.98
C GLN A 180 6.24 -0.53 3.02
N ARG A 181 5.04 -0.16 2.54
CA ARG A 181 4.91 0.86 1.49
C ARG A 181 4.24 2.16 1.95
N ILE A 182 3.52 2.18 3.07
CA ILE A 182 2.88 3.41 3.57
C ILE A 182 3.10 3.70 5.07
N TRP A 183 3.41 2.69 5.90
CA TRP A 183 3.54 2.89 7.35
C TRP A 183 4.99 2.88 7.86
N GLU A 184 5.86 2.09 7.23
CA GLU A 184 7.30 2.10 7.47
C GLU A 184 8.00 3.19 6.64
N LYS A 185 9.06 3.79 7.20
CA LYS A 185 9.87 4.76 6.46
C LYS A 185 10.78 4.07 5.43
N GLY A 186 10.90 4.68 4.25
CA GLY A 186 11.86 4.25 3.21
C GLY A 186 11.21 3.80 1.90
N ALA A 187 9.88 3.75 1.81
CA ALA A 187 9.19 3.54 0.56
C ALA A 187 9.32 4.76 -0.37
N GLN A 188 9.52 4.51 -1.66
CA GLN A 188 9.61 5.56 -2.68
C GLN A 188 8.28 6.34 -2.79
N SER A 189 8.36 7.67 -2.92
CA SER A 189 7.20 8.57 -2.84
C SER A 189 6.05 8.18 -3.78
N ASN A 190 6.33 7.90 -5.06
CA ASN A 190 5.28 7.52 -6.03
C ASN A 190 4.61 6.19 -5.67
N THR A 191 5.39 5.18 -5.27
CA THR A 191 4.84 3.90 -4.78
C THR A 191 3.97 4.11 -3.55
N THR A 192 4.40 4.95 -2.61
CA THR A 192 3.60 5.33 -1.43
C THR A 192 2.25 5.92 -1.83
N LYS A 193 2.21 6.82 -2.83
CA LYS A 193 0.96 7.41 -3.32
C LYS A 193 0.02 6.36 -3.92
N VAL A 194 0.54 5.45 -4.74
CA VAL A 194 -0.27 4.37 -5.34
C VAL A 194 -0.81 3.44 -4.26
N ILE A 195 0.02 3.00 -3.31
CA ILE A 195 -0.43 2.11 -2.24
C ILE A 195 -1.42 2.81 -1.29
N LYS A 196 -1.28 4.12 -1.05
CA LYS A 196 -2.32 4.90 -0.35
C LYS A 196 -3.64 4.84 -1.09
N GLY A 197 -3.65 5.00 -2.42
CA GLY A 197 -4.88 4.84 -3.20
C GLY A 197 -5.52 3.45 -3.05
N MET A 198 -4.72 2.39 -2.99
CA MET A 198 -5.22 1.03 -2.70
C MET A 198 -5.83 0.94 -1.30
N TRP A 199 -5.18 1.52 -0.28
CA TRP A 199 -5.66 1.58 1.09
C TRP A 199 -7.03 2.27 1.16
N GLU A 200 -7.15 3.47 0.59
CA GLU A 200 -8.40 4.24 0.59
C GLU A 200 -9.54 3.45 -0.08
N LEU A 201 -9.26 2.76 -1.19
CA LEU A 201 -10.25 1.93 -1.87
C LEU A 201 -10.77 0.78 -1.00
N VAL A 202 -9.88 0.01 -0.36
CA VAL A 202 -10.32 -1.12 0.48
C VAL A 202 -10.98 -0.63 1.78
N HIS A 203 -10.48 0.46 2.35
CA HIS A 203 -11.05 1.11 3.54
C HIS A 203 -12.47 1.61 3.28
N SER A 204 -12.74 2.15 2.10
CA SER A 204 -14.08 2.60 1.71
C SER A 204 -15.12 1.48 1.57
N ILE A 205 -14.68 0.21 1.45
CA ILE A 205 -15.57 -0.96 1.42
C ILE A 205 -15.86 -1.49 2.84
N ASP A 206 -14.82 -1.69 3.64
CA ASP A 206 -14.95 -2.23 5.01
C ASP A 206 -14.01 -1.48 5.97
N SER A 207 -14.42 -0.26 6.34
CA SER A 207 -13.59 0.62 7.16
C SER A 207 -13.26 -0.01 8.51
N GLU A 208 -14.20 -0.75 9.10
CA GLU A 208 -14.01 -1.38 10.41
C GLU A 208 -12.92 -2.46 10.39
N LEU A 209 -12.88 -3.32 9.35
CA LEU A 209 -11.81 -4.30 9.19
C LEU A 209 -10.45 -3.62 9.02
N TRP A 210 -10.40 -2.61 8.15
CA TRP A 210 -9.13 -1.96 7.82
C TRP A 210 -8.63 -1.05 8.95
N ASP A 211 -9.51 -0.39 9.70
CA ASP A 211 -9.12 0.34 10.93
C ASP A 211 -8.46 -0.60 11.95
N ILE A 212 -9.05 -1.77 12.16
CA ILE A 212 -8.47 -2.78 13.06
C ILE A 212 -7.14 -3.31 12.52
N ALA A 213 -7.04 -3.51 11.20
CA ALA A 213 -5.78 -3.90 10.58
C ALA A 213 -4.71 -2.81 10.72
N TYR A 214 -5.08 -1.53 10.60
CA TYR A 214 -4.18 -0.40 10.83
C TYR A 214 -3.70 -0.35 12.28
N ASP A 215 -4.58 -0.54 13.25
CA ASP A 215 -4.18 -0.55 14.66
C ASP A 215 -3.24 -1.72 14.97
N THR A 216 -3.49 -2.87 14.34
CA THR A 216 -2.76 -4.12 14.62
C THR A 216 -1.43 -4.25 13.86
N PHE A 217 -1.37 -3.77 12.62
CA PHE A 217 -0.22 -3.94 11.73
C PHE A 217 0.37 -2.62 11.22
N GLY A 218 -0.31 -1.50 11.47
CA GLY A 218 0.05 -0.18 10.96
C GLY A 218 1.07 0.58 11.78
N VAL A 219 1.03 1.91 11.63
CA VAL A 219 1.96 2.82 12.30
C VAL A 219 2.08 2.52 13.80
N PRO A 220 0.99 2.24 14.55
CA PRO A 220 1.09 1.84 15.95
C PRO A 220 2.02 0.64 16.20
N ALA A 221 1.85 -0.44 15.43
CA ALA A 221 2.66 -1.65 15.56
C ALA A 221 4.13 -1.43 15.18
N VAL A 222 4.37 -0.65 14.12
CA VAL A 222 5.71 -0.27 13.65
C VAL A 222 6.44 0.57 14.70
N GLU A 223 5.76 1.54 15.29
CA GLU A 223 6.29 2.36 16.38
C GLU A 223 6.57 1.50 17.61
N TRP A 224 5.67 0.57 17.97
CA TRP A 224 5.87 -0.31 19.13
C TRP A 224 7.09 -1.23 18.98
N LYS A 225 7.32 -1.77 17.78
CA LYS A 225 8.56 -2.51 17.47
C LYS A 225 9.81 -1.64 17.67
N THR A 226 9.72 -0.36 17.32
CA THR A 226 10.79 0.63 17.51
C THR A 226 11.00 0.96 18.99
N VAL A 227 9.92 1.15 19.76
CA VAL A 227 9.96 1.33 21.22
C VAL A 227 10.72 0.16 21.86
N ARG A 228 10.27 -1.08 21.59
CA ARG A 228 10.91 -2.29 22.13
C ARG A 228 12.40 -2.35 21.80
N SER A 229 12.77 -2.06 20.56
CA SER A 229 14.17 -2.05 20.13
C SER A 229 15.00 -1.03 20.89
N LYS A 230 14.51 0.21 21.08
CA LYS A 230 15.23 1.26 21.81
C LYS A 230 15.30 1.00 23.31
N LEU A 231 14.23 0.49 23.92
CA LEU A 231 14.25 0.09 25.34
C LEU A 231 15.31 -0.98 25.59
N ASN A 232 15.38 -2.01 24.72
CA ASN A 232 16.38 -3.06 24.80
C ASN A 232 17.81 -2.54 24.57
N LYS A 233 18.01 -1.71 23.54
CA LYS A 233 19.32 -1.14 23.19
C LYS A 233 19.88 -0.26 24.30
N ASN A 234 19.03 0.58 24.88
CA ASN A 234 19.43 1.54 25.90
C ASN A 234 19.37 0.98 27.33
N LYS A 235 18.87 -0.25 27.49
CA LYS A 235 18.68 -0.92 28.80
C LYS A 235 17.92 -0.04 29.81
N ILE A 236 16.85 0.61 29.36
CA ILE A 236 16.06 1.52 30.21
C ILE A 236 15.44 0.73 31.37
N THR A 237 15.71 1.17 32.59
CA THR A 237 15.12 0.58 33.80
C THR A 237 13.77 1.21 34.15
N THR A 238 12.99 0.55 35.02
CA THR A 238 11.70 1.07 35.49
C THR A 238 11.85 2.43 36.19
N ASN A 239 12.91 2.63 36.98
CA ASN A 239 13.16 3.91 37.66
C ASN A 239 13.41 5.03 36.64
N GLN A 240 14.28 4.78 35.66
CA GLN A 240 14.55 5.74 34.58
C GLN A 240 13.30 6.06 33.75
N LEU A 241 12.41 5.10 33.55
CA LEU A 241 11.13 5.34 32.88
C LEU A 241 10.23 6.24 33.74
N ILE A 242 10.08 5.95 35.03
CA ILE A 242 9.27 6.75 35.96
C ILE A 242 9.78 8.19 36.04
N ASP A 243 11.10 8.39 36.11
CA ASP A 243 11.71 9.73 36.16
C ASP A 243 11.37 10.52 34.89
N LYS A 244 11.51 9.89 33.72
CA LYS A 244 11.11 10.50 32.44
C LYS A 244 9.61 10.78 32.37
N LEU A 245 8.75 9.94 32.91
CA LEU A 245 7.30 10.16 32.92
C LEU A 245 6.93 11.38 33.78
N LYS A 246 7.57 11.55 34.94
CA LYS A 246 7.36 12.71 35.83
C LYS A 246 7.74 14.03 35.16
N GLU A 247 8.79 14.03 34.35
CA GLU A 247 9.26 15.21 33.61
C GLU A 247 8.28 15.68 32.53
N ASN A 248 7.47 14.78 31.96
CA ASN A 248 6.67 15.08 30.76
C ASN A 248 5.18 15.41 31.02
N GLN A 249 4.66 15.23 32.24
CA GLN A 249 3.26 15.54 32.64
C GLN A 249 2.19 15.12 31.60
N LEU A 250 2.29 13.90 31.08
CA LEU A 250 1.42 13.42 30.00
C LEU A 250 0.17 12.74 30.57
N ASP A 251 -1.01 13.32 30.34
CA ASP A 251 -2.31 12.68 30.57
C ASP A 251 -2.72 11.88 29.33
N MET A 252 -2.08 10.73 29.12
CA MET A 252 -2.38 9.83 28.01
C MET A 252 -2.01 8.37 28.36
N PRO A 253 -2.55 7.37 27.64
CA PRO A 253 -2.21 5.97 27.88
C PRO A 253 -0.70 5.70 27.81
N LEU A 254 -0.20 4.80 28.66
CA LEU A 254 1.23 4.46 28.75
C LEU A 254 1.84 4.08 27.40
N GLU A 255 1.09 3.34 26.58
CA GLU A 255 1.52 2.97 25.23
C GLU A 255 1.79 4.21 24.36
N SER A 256 0.89 5.19 24.40
CA SER A 256 1.04 6.45 23.65
C SER A 256 2.25 7.25 24.13
N VAL A 257 2.52 7.26 25.43
CA VAL A 257 3.72 7.90 25.99
C VAL A 257 4.99 7.21 25.51
N LEU A 258 5.04 5.87 25.57
CA LEU A 258 6.21 5.13 25.12
C LEU A 258 6.47 5.31 23.63
N ARG A 259 5.40 5.38 22.82
CA ARG A 259 5.49 5.68 21.38
C ARG A 259 5.96 7.10 21.11
N SER A 260 5.50 8.11 21.84
CA SER A 260 5.98 9.49 21.65
C SER A 260 7.47 9.63 22.00
N MET A 261 7.92 8.94 23.04
CA MET A 261 9.32 8.98 23.49
C MET A 261 10.27 8.16 22.61
N PHE A 262 9.84 6.98 22.16
CA PHE A 262 10.73 6.00 21.54
C PHE A 262 10.26 5.50 20.17
N GLY A 263 9.01 5.72 19.77
CA GLY A 263 8.41 5.18 18.55
C GLY A 263 8.94 5.80 17.25
N ALA A 264 9.49 7.01 17.28
CA ALA A 264 9.95 7.69 16.07
C ALA A 264 11.02 6.90 15.31
N GLN A 265 10.71 6.55 14.06
CA GLN A 265 11.66 5.95 13.11
C GLN A 265 12.53 7.03 12.45
N LYS A 266 13.82 6.76 12.28
CA LYS A 266 14.68 7.54 11.38
C LYS A 266 14.68 6.87 10.01
N SER A 267 14.57 7.66 8.95
CA SER A 267 14.85 7.16 7.59
C SER A 267 16.32 6.73 7.53
N MET A 268 16.62 5.64 6.82
CA MET A 268 18.01 5.26 6.50
C MET A 268 18.58 6.08 5.33
N TRP A 269 17.73 6.86 4.67
CA TRP A 269 18.03 7.73 3.53
C TRP A 269 17.83 9.19 3.91
#